data_AF-X1RKC5-F1
#
_entry.id   AF-X1RKC5-F1
#
_cell.length_a   1.000
_cell.length_b   1.000
_cell.length_c   1.000
_cell.angle_alpha   90.00
_cell.angle_beta   90.00
_cell.angle_gamma   90.00
#
_symmetry.space_group_name_H-M   'P 1'
#
loop_
_entity.id
_entity.type
_entity.pdbx_description
1 polymer ?
#
loop_
_entity_poly.entity_id
_entity_poly.type
_entity_poly.pdbx_seq_one_letter_code
_entity_poly.pdbx_strand_id
1 'polypeptide(L)'
;LSFVKYKDDDIILDSFAGSGTTGYAVLDLNKIDGKKRKFILIEMEDYAKDITAERVKRAIKKYDYNDGFEFCELDKPLFNEERQIEEECSFEQLATYIYFTETNRA
;
A
#
# COMPACT_ATOMS: atom_id res chain seq x y z
N LEU A 1 -9.26 -9.23 -27.98
CA LEU A 1 -8.62 -8.63 -26.79
C LEU A 1 -9.33 -9.14 -25.55
N SER A 2 -8.70 -10.03 -24.79
CA SER A 2 -9.19 -10.42 -23.47
C SER A 2 -8.87 -9.28 -22.51
N PHE A 3 -9.83 -8.39 -22.26
CA PHE A 3 -9.71 -7.46 -21.14
C PHE A 3 -9.64 -8.28 -19.86
N VAL A 4 -8.62 -8.03 -19.03
CA VAL A 4 -8.54 -8.62 -17.69
C VAL A 4 -9.85 -8.27 -16.98
N LYS A 5 -10.66 -9.28 -16.70
CA LYS A 5 -11.98 -9.12 -16.09
C LYS A 5 -11.78 -9.08 -14.58
N TYR A 6 -11.60 -7.89 -14.04
CA TYR A 6 -11.48 -7.69 -12.60
C TYR A 6 -12.80 -8.05 -11.90
N LYS A 7 -12.67 -8.89 -10.87
CA LYS A 7 -13.74 -9.40 -10.03
C LYS A 7 -13.91 -8.51 -8.79
N ASP A 8 -14.95 -8.83 -8.03
CA ASP A 8 -15.07 -8.28 -6.68
C ASP A 8 -13.90 -8.77 -5.82
N ASP A 9 -13.51 -7.96 -4.83
CA ASP A 9 -12.39 -8.22 -3.90
C ASP A 9 -10.97 -8.39 -4.53
N ASP A 10 -10.80 -8.19 -5.84
CA ASP A 10 -9.48 -8.22 -6.48
C ASP A 10 -8.55 -7.13 -5.89
N ILE A 11 -7.25 -7.45 -5.80
CA ILE A 11 -6.21 -6.50 -5.37
C ILE A 11 -5.50 -5.96 -6.62
N ILE A 12 -5.45 -4.63 -6.73
CA ILE A 12 -4.80 -3.91 -7.81
C ILE A 12 -3.52 -3.30 -7.27
N LEU A 13 -2.38 -3.79 -7.75
CA LEU A 13 -1.06 -3.30 -7.37
C LEU A 13 -0.52 -2.34 -8.42
N ASP A 14 -0.13 -1.15 -7.99
CA ASP A 14 0.63 -0.20 -8.80
C ASP A 14 1.96 0.10 -8.11
N SER A 15 3.06 -0.39 -8.69
CA SER A 15 4.40 -0.24 -8.14
C SER A 15 5.04 1.11 -8.48
N PHE A 16 4.36 1.95 -9.27
CA PHE A 16 4.84 3.26 -9.71
C PHE A 16 3.68 4.26 -9.62
N ALA A 17 3.16 4.43 -8.39
CA ALA A 17 1.92 5.12 -8.17
C ALA A 17 1.92 6.57 -8.70
N GLY A 18 3.08 7.24 -8.65
CA GLY A 18 3.23 8.62 -9.07
C GLY A 18 2.23 9.50 -8.31
N SER A 19 1.35 10.19 -9.03
CA SER A 19 0.29 10.98 -8.39
C SER A 19 -0.79 10.12 -7.70
N GLY A 20 -0.84 8.81 -7.91
CA GLY A 20 -1.80 7.88 -7.29
C GLY A 20 -3.08 7.67 -8.10
N THR A 21 -3.07 7.95 -9.40
CA THR A 21 -4.25 7.86 -10.29
C THR A 21 -4.94 6.51 -10.24
N THR A 22 -4.17 5.42 -10.11
CA THR A 22 -4.71 4.06 -10.02
C THR A 22 -5.66 3.91 -8.82
N GLY A 23 -5.26 4.36 -7.63
CA GLY A 23 -6.14 4.31 -6.44
C GLY A 23 -7.43 5.11 -6.63
N TYR A 24 -7.36 6.26 -7.30
CA TYR A 24 -8.56 7.02 -7.66
C TYR A 24 -9.49 6.26 -8.62
N ALA A 25 -8.93 5.64 -9.65
CA ALA A 25 -9.71 4.86 -10.60
C ALA A 25 -10.41 3.67 -9.93
N VAL A 26 -9.74 3.02 -8.97
CA VAL A 26 -10.34 1.92 -8.19
C VAL A 26 -11.52 2.41 -7.35
N LEU A 27 -11.36 3.51 -6.61
CA LEU A 27 -12.43 4.10 -5.80
C LEU A 27 -13.63 4.50 -6.67
N ASP A 28 -13.37 5.11 -7.83
CA ASP A 28 -14.43 5.54 -8.75
C ASP A 28 -15.18 4.34 -9.35
N LEU A 29 -14.45 3.29 -9.77
CA LEU A 29 -15.05 2.07 -10.29
C LEU A 29 -15.89 1.35 -9.24
N ASN A 30 -15.41 1.25 -8.00
CA ASN A 30 -16.17 0.67 -6.89
C ASN A 30 -17.47 1.44 -6.64
N LYS A 31 -17.45 2.78 -6.72
CA LYS A 31 -18.66 3.61 -6.63
C LYS A 31 -19.64 3.35 -7.78
N ILE A 32 -19.13 3.19 -9.01
CA ILE A 32 -19.95 3.01 -10.21
C ILE A 32 -20.63 1.64 -10.23
N ASP A 33 -19.88 0.57 -9.93
CA ASP A 33 -20.37 -0.80 -10.09
C ASP A 33 -20.65 -1.56 -8.78
N GLY A 34 -20.49 -0.89 -7.64
CA GLY A 34 -20.84 -1.39 -6.31
C GLY A 34 -19.94 -2.51 -5.78
N LYS A 35 -18.79 -2.75 -6.43
CA LYS A 35 -17.81 -3.75 -5.98
C LYS A 35 -16.83 -3.17 -4.96
N LYS A 36 -16.00 -4.04 -4.40
CA LYS A 36 -15.06 -3.77 -3.30
C LYS A 36 -13.62 -4.14 -3.67
N ARG A 37 -13.17 -3.71 -4.84
CA ARG A 37 -11.77 -3.88 -5.23
C ARG A 37 -10.86 -3.15 -4.25
N LYS A 38 -9.70 -3.74 -3.99
CA LYS A 38 -8.66 -3.16 -3.13
C LYS A 38 -7.51 -2.69 -4.00
N PHE A 39 -6.71 -1.77 -3.48
CA PHE A 39 -5.50 -1.32 -4.15
C PHE A 39 -4.31 -1.26 -3.20
N ILE A 40 -3.13 -1.44 -3.76
CA ILE A 40 -1.84 -1.18 -3.13
C ILE A 40 -1.08 -0.24 -4.06
N LEU A 41 -0.71 0.92 -3.55
CA LEU A 41 0.11 1.89 -4.26
C LEU A 41 1.49 1.93 -3.61
N ILE A 42 2.53 1.80 -4.42
CA ILE A 42 3.92 1.97 -3.99
C ILE A 42 4.48 3.21 -4.68
N GLU A 43 5.07 4.09 -3.89
CA GLU A 43 5.79 5.28 -4.33
C GLU A 43 7.10 5.37 -3.55
N MET A 44 8.22 5.56 -4.26
CA MET A 44 9.57 5.56 -3.67
C MET A 44 10.13 6.97 -3.51
N GLU A 45 9.52 7.96 -4.14
CA GLU A 45 9.95 9.34 -4.03
C GLU A 45 9.52 9.96 -2.68
N ASP A 46 10.21 11.02 -2.28
CA ASP A 46 10.00 11.73 -1.00
C ASP A 46 8.61 12.38 -0.87
N TYR A 47 7.87 12.47 -1.98
CA TYR A 47 6.55 13.06 -2.06
C TYR A 47 5.39 12.07 -1.91
N ALA A 48 5.65 10.79 -1.61
CA ALA A 48 4.61 9.77 -1.44
C ALA A 48 3.51 10.20 -0.44
N LYS A 49 3.91 10.81 0.68
CA LYS A 49 2.99 11.27 1.72
C LYS A 49 2.26 12.56 1.35
N ASP A 50 3.02 13.57 0.95
CA ASP A 50 2.50 14.94 0.82
C ASP A 50 1.82 15.20 -0.53
N ILE A 51 2.11 14.40 -1.56
CA ILE A 51 1.51 14.52 -2.90
C ILE A 51 0.62 13.31 -3.20
N THR A 52 1.18 12.10 -3.20
CA THR A 52 0.45 10.91 -3.67
C THR A 52 -0.71 10.56 -2.75
N ALA A 53 -0.44 10.37 -1.45
CA ALA A 53 -1.45 10.06 -0.45
C ALA A 53 -2.43 11.23 -0.27
N GLU A 54 -1.94 12.47 -0.23
CA GLU A 54 -2.80 13.65 -0.10
C GLU A 54 -3.75 13.82 -1.30
N ARG A 55 -3.32 13.51 -2.53
CA ARG A 55 -4.21 13.53 -3.71
C ARG A 55 -5.33 12.49 -3.58
N VAL A 56 -5.01 11.26 -3.17
CA VAL A 56 -6.02 10.20 -2.95
C VAL A 56 -7.00 10.60 -1.85
N LYS A 57 -6.49 11.12 -0.73
CA LYS A 57 -7.31 11.63 0.39
C LYS A 57 -8.26 12.74 -0.03
N ARG A 58 -7.77 13.71 -0.82
CA ARG A 58 -8.60 14.79 -1.39
C ARG A 58 -9.65 14.24 -2.35
N ALA A 59 -9.32 13.23 -3.14
CA ALA A 59 -10.29 12.60 -4.03
C ALA A 59 -11.41 11.91 -3.25
N ILE A 60 -11.07 11.13 -2.21
CA ILE A 60 -12.06 10.51 -1.30
C ILE A 60 -13.05 11.55 -0.77
N LYS A 61 -12.54 12.67 -0.23
CA LYS A 61 -13.38 13.74 0.28
C LYS A 61 -14.20 14.45 -0.80
N LYS A 62 -13.60 14.73 -1.96
CA LYS A 62 -14.23 15.50 -3.04
C LYS A 62 -15.36 14.74 -3.72
N TYR A 63 -15.19 13.44 -3.91
CA TYR A 63 -16.13 12.59 -4.64
C TYR A 63 -17.03 11.76 -3.72
N ASP A 64 -16.92 11.94 -2.40
CA ASP A 64 -17.74 11.26 -1.39
C ASP A 64 -17.67 9.74 -1.57
N TYR A 65 -16.45 9.21 -1.57
CA TYR A 65 -16.21 7.77 -1.56
C TYR A 65 -16.38 7.25 -0.12
N ASN A 66 -17.06 6.11 0.03
CA ASN A 66 -17.24 5.43 1.33
C ASN A 66 -16.03 4.57 1.73
N ASP A 67 -15.01 4.52 0.88
CA ASP A 67 -13.78 3.75 1.06
C ASP A 67 -12.61 4.66 1.45
N GLY A 68 -11.57 4.06 2.03
CA GLY A 68 -10.37 4.76 2.48
C GLY A 68 -9.09 4.01 2.11
N PHE A 69 -7.97 4.53 2.58
CA PHE A 69 -6.67 3.86 2.50
C PHE A 69 -5.88 4.13 3.78
N GLU A 70 -4.92 3.25 4.03
CA GLU A 70 -3.90 3.42 5.05
C GLU A 70 -2.57 3.76 4.36
N PHE A 71 -1.80 4.66 4.96
CA PHE A 71 -0.48 5.03 4.47
C PHE A 71 0.58 4.43 5.38
N CYS A 72 1.49 3.66 4.79
CA CYS A 72 2.59 3.02 5.50
C CYS A 72 3.91 3.44 4.86
N GLU A 73 4.95 3.59 5.67
CA GLU A 73 6.33 3.77 5.22
C GLU A 73 7.10 2.49 5.53
N LEU A 74 8.08 2.15 4.69
CA LEU A 74 8.99 1.07 5.02
C LEU A 74 9.94 1.53 6.11
N ASP A 75 10.06 0.73 7.16
CA ASP A 75 11.08 0.91 8.17
C ASP A 75 12.45 0.50 7.60
N LYS A 76 13.51 0.84 8.34
CA LYS A 76 14.88 0.46 7.97
C LYS A 76 15.01 -1.06 7.87
N PRO A 77 15.85 -1.57 6.95
CA PRO A 77 16.09 -3.00 6.84
C PRO A 77 16.56 -3.62 8.16
N LEU A 78 16.06 -4.82 8.49
CA LEU A 78 16.52 -5.56 9.68
C LEU A 78 17.94 -6.11 9.53
N PHE A 79 18.38 -6.30 8.30
CA PHE A 79 19.69 -6.84 7.96
C PHE A 79 20.41 -5.92 6.98
N ASN A 80 21.70 -5.73 7.20
CA ASN A 80 22.57 -4.97 6.31
C ASN A 80 23.00 -5.79 5.08
N GLU A 81 23.80 -5.19 4.19
CA GLU A 81 24.28 -5.83 2.96
C GLU A 81 25.13 -7.10 3.20
N GLU A 82 25.77 -7.20 4.36
CA GLU A 82 26.57 -8.36 4.79
C GLU A 82 25.72 -9.45 5.48
N ARG A 83 24.39 -9.26 5.54
CA ARG A 83 23.42 -10.14 6.22
C ARG A 83 23.60 -10.19 7.74
N GLN A 84 24.25 -9.18 8.32
CA GLN A 84 24.29 -9.00 9.77
C GLN A 84 23.07 -8.18 10.20
N ILE A 85 22.70 -8.29 11.49
CA ILE A 85 21.63 -7.46 12.06
C ILE A 85 22.05 -6.00 11.95
N GLU A 86 21.17 -5.15 11.42
CA GLU A 86 21.41 -3.71 11.30
C GLU A 86 21.63 -3.09 12.70
N GLU A 87 22.59 -2.16 12.83
CA GLU A 87 22.96 -1.60 14.14
C GLU A 87 21.79 -0.86 14.80
N GLU A 88 20.93 -0.26 13.99
CA GLU A 88 19.74 0.47 14.43
C GLU A 88 18.54 -0.46 14.70
N CYS A 89 18.64 -1.76 14.40
CA CYS A 89 17.56 -2.73 14.65
C CYS A 89 17.39 -2.96 16.16
N SER A 90 16.21 -2.61 16.67
CA SER A 90 15.85 -2.90 18.06
C SER A 90 15.60 -4.39 18.29
N PHE A 91 15.73 -4.82 19.54
CA PHE A 91 15.36 -6.17 19.96
C PHE A 91 13.88 -6.48 19.64
N GLU A 92 12.98 -5.51 19.79
CA GLU A 92 11.55 -5.70 19.55
C GLU A 92 11.24 -5.95 18.07
N GLN A 93 11.84 -5.17 17.15
CA GLN A 93 11.73 -5.39 15.71
C GLN A 93 12.25 -6.78 15.33
N LEU A 94 13.42 -7.17 15.83
CA LEU A 94 14.01 -8.48 15.55
C LEU A 94 13.17 -9.63 16.14
N ALA A 95 12.69 -9.49 17.38
CA ALA A 95 11.86 -10.48 18.03
C ALA A 95 10.52 -10.65 17.30
N THR A 96 9.93 -9.57 16.81
CA THR A 96 8.71 -9.59 16.00
C THR A 96 8.96 -10.33 14.68
N TYR A 97 10.09 -10.04 14.02
CA TYR A 97 10.48 -10.74 12.80
C TYR A 97 10.67 -12.24 13.03
N ILE A 98 11.44 -12.63 14.06
CA ILE A 98 11.66 -14.05 14.41
C ILE A 98 10.33 -14.73 14.73
N TYR A 99 9.47 -14.09 15.54
CA TYR A 99 8.16 -14.63 15.86
C TYR A 99 7.32 -14.86 14.60
N PHE A 100 7.27 -13.88 13.70
CA PHE A 100 6.54 -14.01 12.44
C PHE A 100 7.13 -15.13 11.57
N THR A 101 8.45 -15.22 11.40
CA THR A 101 9.07 -16.25 10.56
C THR A 101 8.91 -17.66 11.11
N GLU A 102 8.91 -17.82 12.44
CA GLU A 102 8.75 -19.14 13.09
C GLU A 102 7.30 -19.57 13.19
N THR A 103 6.36 -18.63 13.31
CA THR A 103 4.94 -18.95 13.57
C THR A 103 4.01 -18.73 12.37
N ASN A 104 4.45 -17.98 11.36
CA ASN A 104 3.62 -17.40 10.30
C ASN A 104 2.40 -16.62 10.83
N ARG A 105 2.57 -15.95 11.98
CA ARG A 105 1.54 -15.11 12.60
C ARG A 105 2.08 -13.70 12.77
N ALA A 106 1.35 -12.72 12.26
CA ALA A 106 1.57 -11.30 12.45
C ALA A 106 0.63 -10.77 13.54
#